data_AF-A0A067BW12-F1
#
_entry.id   AF-A0A067BW12-F1
#
_cell.length_a   1.000
_cell.length_b   1.000
_cell.length_c   1.000
_cell.angle_alpha   90.00
_cell.angle_beta   90.00
_cell.angle_gamma   90.00
#
_symmetry.space_group_name_H-M   'P 1'
#
loop_
_entity.id
_entity.type
_entity.pdbx_description
1 polymer ?
#
loop_
_entity_poly.entity_id
_entity_poly.type
_entity_poly.pdbx_seq_one_letter_code
_entity_poly.pdbx_strand_id
1 'polypeptide(L)'
;MEHAPSIVCRFNGCENIALPNLAKCDFHRHRLPCQVHGCNNIVYARKLCVRHGGKPQCRHDGCDANARGGGFCARHAKVHVKHVCIEPRCSNVAHTKSKCVRHGGGRRCREPECNTLARSGGLCRRHADGPMEMDDEPIWRDIAVGMDYVPTFEDLDQSILDCILATTEPMMTAMLY
;
A
#
# COMPACT_ATOMS: atom_id res chain seq x y z
N MET A 1 8.78 27.11 -29.72
CA MET A 1 7.33 26.96 -29.46
C MET A 1 7.20 26.58 -28.00
N GLU A 2 6.93 27.57 -27.15
CA GLU A 2 6.83 27.37 -25.70
C GLU A 2 5.44 26.78 -25.39
N HIS A 3 5.39 25.51 -25.00
CA HIS A 3 4.16 24.89 -24.55
C HIS A 3 3.83 25.41 -23.14
N ALA A 4 2.66 26.04 -22.98
CA ALA A 4 2.19 26.51 -21.69
C ALA A 4 2.19 25.37 -20.66
N PRO A 5 2.62 25.62 -19.40
CA PRO A 5 2.63 24.59 -18.37
C PRO A 5 1.20 24.12 -18.10
N SER A 6 0.94 22.82 -18.30
CA SER A 6 -0.33 22.20 -17.97
C SER A 6 -0.64 22.39 -16.49
N ILE A 7 -1.75 23.06 -16.19
CA ILE A 7 -2.26 23.20 -14.81
C ILE A 7 -2.85 21.88 -14.28
N VAL A 8 -3.03 20.88 -15.13
CA VAL A 8 -3.57 19.57 -14.76
C VAL A 8 -2.44 18.63 -14.35
N CYS A 9 -2.70 17.76 -13.38
CA CYS A 9 -1.79 16.74 -12.93
C CYS A 9 -1.24 15.91 -14.09
N ARG A 10 0.08 15.71 -14.11
CA ARG A 10 0.75 14.99 -15.20
C ARG A 10 0.30 13.54 -15.38
N PHE A 11 -0.34 12.92 -14.40
CA PHE A 11 -0.68 11.50 -14.47
C PHE A 11 -1.82 11.26 -15.45
N ASN A 12 -1.69 10.23 -16.30
CA ASN A 12 -2.69 9.91 -17.32
C ASN A 12 -4.08 9.69 -16.71
N GLY A 13 -5.08 10.43 -17.20
CA GLY A 13 -6.46 10.34 -16.75
C GLY A 13 -6.75 11.02 -15.41
N CYS A 14 -5.80 11.79 -14.86
CA CYS A 14 -6.07 12.62 -13.69
C CYS A 14 -6.51 14.02 -14.14
N GLU A 15 -7.71 14.43 -13.71
CA GLU A 15 -8.27 15.75 -14.02
C GLU A 15 -7.99 16.78 -12.91
N ASN A 16 -7.39 16.34 -11.80
CA ASN A 16 -7.09 17.24 -10.68
C ASN A 16 -6.00 18.25 -11.05
N ILE A 17 -6.15 19.46 -10.52
CA ILE A 17 -5.20 20.55 -10.69
C ILE A 17 -3.87 20.19 -9.99
N ALA A 18 -2.77 20.47 -10.68
CA ALA A 18 -1.42 20.30 -10.18
C ALA A 18 -1.10 21.37 -9.12
N LEU A 19 -0.34 20.99 -8.09
CA LEU A 19 0.10 21.93 -7.06
C LEU A 19 1.07 22.96 -7.65
N PRO A 20 1.16 24.17 -7.06
CA PRO A 20 2.17 25.15 -7.46
C PRO A 20 3.58 24.54 -7.40
N ASN A 21 4.38 24.75 -8.45
CA ASN A 21 5.74 24.21 -8.60
C ASN A 21 5.86 22.69 -8.66
N LEU A 22 4.75 21.95 -8.76
CA LEU A 22 4.75 20.50 -8.88
C LEU A 22 3.80 20.06 -9.98
N ALA A 23 4.28 19.27 -10.94
CA ALA A 23 3.43 18.72 -12.00
C ALA A 23 2.41 17.64 -11.50
N LYS A 24 2.10 17.58 -10.20
CA LYS A 24 1.24 16.56 -9.56
C LYS A 24 0.20 17.24 -8.67
N CYS A 25 -1.01 16.68 -8.62
CA CYS A 25 -2.03 17.10 -7.67
C CYS A 25 -1.73 16.59 -6.26
N ASP A 26 -2.47 17.09 -5.27
CA ASP A 26 -2.30 16.70 -3.87
C ASP A 26 -2.40 15.18 -3.65
N PHE A 27 -3.42 14.53 -4.24
CA PHE A 27 -3.62 13.08 -4.14
C PHE A 27 -2.45 12.26 -4.70
N HIS A 28 -1.77 12.80 -5.71
CA HIS A 28 -0.64 12.15 -6.37
C HIS A 28 0.73 12.68 -5.94
N ARG A 29 0.80 13.57 -4.93
CA ARG A 29 2.07 14.23 -4.53
C ARG A 29 3.18 13.22 -4.18
N HIS A 30 2.81 12.10 -3.57
CA HIS A 30 3.71 11.02 -3.16
C HIS A 30 3.82 9.87 -4.17
N ARG A 31 3.20 9.99 -5.34
CA ARG A 31 3.26 8.98 -6.39
C ARG A 31 4.38 9.29 -7.37
N LEU A 32 5.10 8.24 -7.76
CA LEU A 32 6.18 8.35 -8.73
C LEU A 32 5.66 8.06 -10.15
N PRO A 33 6.08 8.84 -11.15
CA PRO A 33 5.88 8.50 -12.56
C PRO A 33 6.78 7.33 -12.97
N CYS A 34 6.32 6.58 -13.95
CA CYS A 34 7.10 5.52 -14.57
C CYS A 34 8.45 6.07 -15.10
N GLN A 35 9.52 5.30 -14.92
CA GLN A 35 10.87 5.68 -15.37
C GLN A 35 11.01 5.76 -16.90
N VAL A 36 10.12 5.11 -17.66
CA VAL A 36 10.13 5.20 -19.14
C VAL A 36 9.84 6.64 -19.55
N HIS A 37 10.74 7.21 -20.37
CA HIS A 37 10.65 8.59 -20.84
C HIS A 37 9.28 8.88 -21.48
N GLY A 38 8.68 10.03 -21.11
CA GLY A 38 7.36 10.43 -21.58
C GLY A 38 6.18 9.64 -20.99
N CYS A 39 6.42 8.64 -20.13
CA CYS A 39 5.34 7.89 -19.51
C CYS A 39 4.77 8.60 -18.28
N ASN A 40 3.48 8.91 -18.37
CA ASN A 40 2.72 9.57 -17.32
C ASN A 40 1.87 8.58 -16.50
N ASN A 41 2.17 7.28 -16.55
CA ASN A 41 1.52 6.31 -15.67
C ASN A 41 2.22 6.26 -14.30
N ILE A 42 1.46 5.93 -13.27
CA ILE A 42 1.97 5.71 -11.91
C ILE A 42 2.80 4.42 -11.86
N VAL A 43 3.91 4.46 -11.12
CA VAL A 43 4.73 3.28 -10.82
C VAL A 43 3.90 2.24 -10.08
N TYR A 44 3.99 0.99 -10.54
CA TYR A 44 3.46 -0.16 -9.81
C TYR A 44 4.57 -0.82 -8.97
N ALA A 45 5.70 -1.16 -9.60
CA ALA A 45 6.88 -1.71 -8.94
C ALA A 45 8.12 -1.48 -9.81
N ARG A 46 9.33 -1.59 -9.23
CA ARG A 46 10.62 -1.46 -9.95
C ARG A 46 10.75 -0.16 -10.77
N LYS A 47 10.14 0.94 -10.28
CA LYS A 47 10.08 2.24 -10.98
C LYS A 47 9.33 2.19 -12.33
N LEU A 48 8.56 1.13 -12.59
CA LEU A 48 7.83 0.92 -13.84
C LEU A 48 6.32 0.80 -13.58
N CYS A 49 5.51 1.32 -14.51
CA CYS A 49 4.07 1.11 -14.51
C CYS A 49 3.71 -0.29 -15.02
N VAL A 50 2.46 -0.70 -14.89
CA VAL A 50 1.98 -2.02 -15.35
C VAL A 50 2.32 -2.29 -16.82
N ARG A 51 2.13 -1.30 -17.71
CA ARG A 51 2.41 -1.43 -19.15
C ARG A 51 3.90 -1.58 -19.47
N HIS A 52 4.76 -0.99 -18.66
CA HIS A 52 6.21 -0.98 -18.87
C HIS A 52 6.94 -2.01 -18.00
N GLY A 53 6.27 -3.09 -17.59
CA GLY A 53 6.92 -4.19 -16.86
C GLY A 53 6.92 -4.09 -15.34
N GLY A 54 6.16 -3.15 -14.76
CA GLY A 54 5.93 -3.11 -13.31
C GLY A 54 5.26 -4.38 -12.80
N LYS A 55 4.44 -5.04 -13.63
CA LYS A 55 3.77 -6.30 -13.32
C LYS A 55 4.30 -7.42 -14.22
N PRO A 56 4.66 -8.60 -13.68
CA PRO A 56 5.15 -9.70 -14.49
C PRO A 56 4.08 -10.19 -15.48
N GLN A 57 4.51 -10.60 -16.67
CA GLN A 57 3.65 -11.24 -17.66
C GLN A 57 3.40 -12.71 -17.32
N CYS A 58 2.36 -13.27 -17.92
CA CYS A 58 2.02 -14.67 -17.84
C CYS A 58 3.12 -15.51 -18.51
N ARG A 59 3.64 -16.52 -17.81
CA ARG A 59 4.64 -17.47 -18.34
C ARG A 59 4.08 -18.50 -19.33
N HIS A 60 2.83 -18.33 -19.75
CA HIS A 60 2.23 -19.23 -20.74
C HIS A 60 2.62 -18.72 -22.12
N ASP A 61 3.08 -19.61 -22.98
CA ASP A 61 3.54 -19.28 -24.33
C ASP A 61 2.46 -18.51 -25.09
N GLY A 62 2.87 -17.40 -25.72
CA GLY A 62 1.98 -16.51 -26.47
C GLY A 62 0.97 -15.71 -25.62
N CYS A 63 1.14 -15.60 -24.30
CA CYS A 63 0.20 -14.87 -23.45
C CYS A 63 0.73 -13.51 -22.98
N ASP A 64 0.14 -12.43 -23.50
CA ASP A 64 0.51 -11.06 -23.11
C ASP A 64 -0.17 -10.55 -21.83
N ALA A 65 -0.99 -11.40 -21.19
CA ALA A 65 -1.72 -11.01 -19.99
C ALA A 65 -0.80 -10.92 -18.77
N ASN A 66 -1.11 -10.01 -17.85
CA ASN A 66 -0.36 -9.87 -16.61
C ASN A 66 -0.61 -11.03 -15.64
N ALA A 67 0.45 -11.60 -15.09
CA ALA A 67 0.39 -12.65 -14.08
C ALA A 67 -0.25 -12.13 -12.78
N ARG A 68 -1.16 -12.91 -12.19
CA ARG A 68 -1.81 -12.62 -10.89
C ARG A 68 -1.13 -13.32 -9.72
N GLY A 69 -0.65 -14.54 -9.94
CA GLY A 69 0.02 -15.35 -8.92
C GLY A 69 0.66 -16.58 -9.56
N GLY A 70 1.73 -17.11 -8.96
CA GLY A 70 2.43 -18.29 -9.47
C GLY A 70 3.03 -18.13 -10.89
N GLY A 71 3.19 -16.89 -11.39
CA GLY A 71 3.68 -16.62 -12.73
C GLY A 71 2.64 -16.68 -13.85
N PHE A 72 1.34 -16.85 -13.54
CA PHE A 72 0.30 -17.01 -14.56
C PHE A 72 -0.85 -16.01 -14.41
N CYS A 73 -1.51 -15.68 -15.52
CA CYS A 73 -2.71 -14.83 -15.53
C CYS A 73 -3.94 -15.60 -15.00
N ALA A 74 -5.09 -14.95 -14.87
CA ALA A 74 -6.30 -15.61 -14.38
C ALA A 74 -6.75 -16.82 -15.23
N ARG A 75 -6.44 -16.83 -16.53
CA ARG A 75 -6.80 -17.91 -17.45
C ARG A 75 -5.83 -19.10 -17.39
N HIS A 76 -4.57 -18.83 -17.10
CA HIS A 76 -3.49 -19.83 -17.12
C HIS A 76 -2.99 -20.21 -15.73
N ALA A 77 -3.45 -19.53 -14.68
CA ALA A 77 -3.18 -19.96 -13.32
C ALA A 77 -3.77 -21.35 -13.13
N LYS A 78 -3.02 -22.22 -12.46
CA LYS A 78 -3.50 -23.56 -12.10
C LYS A 78 -4.87 -23.41 -11.46
N VAL A 79 -5.86 -24.12 -12.00
CA VAL A 79 -7.20 -24.13 -11.45
C VAL A 79 -7.06 -24.63 -10.02
N HIS A 80 -7.37 -23.78 -9.04
CA HIS A 80 -7.53 -24.23 -7.67
C HIS A 80 -8.71 -25.21 -7.66
N VAL A 81 -8.42 -26.50 -7.54
CA VAL A 81 -9.45 -27.53 -7.42
C VAL A 81 -10.22 -27.23 -6.14
N LYS A 82 -11.48 -26.83 -6.29
CA LYS A 82 -12.37 -26.63 -5.15
C LYS A 82 -12.76 -28.00 -4.62
N HIS A 83 -12.32 -28.32 -3.41
CA HIS A 83 -12.72 -29.55 -2.75
C HIS A 83 -14.23 -29.52 -2.47
N VAL A 84 -14.88 -30.67 -2.60
CA VAL A 84 -16.29 -30.85 -2.27
C VAL A 84 -16.42 -31.24 -0.80
N CYS A 85 -17.55 -30.90 -0.19
CA CYS A 85 -17.87 -31.27 1.19
C CYS A 85 -17.79 -32.80 1.38
N ILE A 86 -17.13 -33.23 2.46
CA ILE A 86 -16.96 -34.66 2.82
C ILE A 86 -18.27 -35.39 3.16
N GLU A 87 -19.35 -34.64 3.42
CA GLU A 87 -20.65 -35.22 3.77
C GLU A 87 -21.28 -35.91 2.55
N PRO A 88 -21.83 -37.13 2.72
CA PRO A 88 -22.39 -37.89 1.61
C PRO A 88 -23.51 -37.11 0.92
N ARG A 89 -23.55 -37.17 -0.42
CA ARG A 89 -24.54 -36.49 -1.27
C ARG A 89 -24.50 -34.95 -1.16
N CYS A 90 -23.43 -34.34 -0.66
CA CYS A 90 -23.26 -32.89 -0.66
C CYS A 90 -22.37 -32.44 -1.82
N SER A 91 -22.90 -31.65 -2.75
CA SER A 91 -22.15 -31.05 -3.87
C SER A 91 -21.57 -29.67 -3.55
N ASN A 92 -21.72 -29.19 -2.30
CA ASN A 92 -21.24 -27.87 -1.92
C ASN A 92 -19.71 -27.86 -1.77
N VAL A 93 -19.11 -26.72 -2.07
CA VAL A 93 -17.67 -26.50 -1.91
C VAL A 93 -17.29 -26.53 -0.42
N ALA A 94 -16.25 -27.29 -0.12
CA ALA A 94 -15.62 -27.33 1.18
C ALA A 94 -14.79 -26.07 1.45
N HIS A 95 -14.82 -25.62 2.69
CA HIS A 95 -13.98 -24.55 3.20
C HIS A 95 -12.98 -25.17 4.19
N THR A 96 -13.21 -24.99 5.49
CA THR A 96 -12.39 -25.61 6.53
C THR A 96 -12.91 -27.01 6.88
N LYS A 97 -12.04 -27.85 7.44
CA LYS A 97 -12.37 -29.22 7.90
C LYS A 97 -12.97 -30.11 6.79
N SER A 98 -12.70 -29.81 5.51
CA SER A 98 -13.31 -30.47 4.35
C SER A 98 -14.85 -30.42 4.33
N LYS A 99 -15.48 -29.46 5.02
CA LYS A 99 -16.93 -29.29 5.08
C LYS A 99 -17.36 -27.98 4.41
N CYS A 100 -18.57 -27.94 3.86
CA CYS A 100 -19.18 -26.71 3.40
C CYS A 100 -19.70 -25.87 4.57
N VAL A 101 -20.10 -24.61 4.31
CA VAL A 101 -20.64 -23.72 5.35
C VAL A 101 -21.81 -24.35 6.11
N ARG A 102 -22.74 -25.01 5.39
CA ARG A 102 -23.92 -25.68 5.99
C ARG A 102 -23.55 -26.86 6.90
N HIS A 103 -22.45 -27.55 6.59
CA HIS A 103 -21.98 -28.70 7.35
C HIS A 103 -20.86 -28.35 8.35
N GLY A 104 -20.65 -27.06 8.66
CA GLY A 104 -19.69 -26.63 9.69
C GLY A 104 -18.30 -26.26 9.20
N GLY A 105 -18.13 -26.01 7.88
CA GLY A 105 -16.90 -25.49 7.31
C GLY A 105 -16.72 -23.97 7.43
N GLY A 106 -17.75 -23.25 7.88
CA GLY A 106 -17.68 -21.82 8.18
C GLY A 106 -17.29 -21.57 9.64
N ARG A 107 -16.55 -20.47 9.89
CA ARG A 107 -16.23 -20.04 11.26
C ARG A 107 -17.46 -19.38 11.90
N ARG A 108 -17.77 -19.74 13.14
CA ARG A 108 -18.82 -19.09 13.94
C ARG A 108 -18.34 -17.75 14.49
N CYS A 109 -19.29 -16.87 14.80
CA CYS A 109 -19.04 -15.66 15.54
C CYS A 109 -18.41 -15.99 16.90
N ARG A 110 -17.44 -15.19 17.34
CA ARG A 110 -16.77 -15.35 18.63
C ARG A 110 -17.66 -14.97 19.82
N GLU A 111 -18.61 -14.05 19.62
CA GLU A 111 -19.58 -13.68 20.66
C GLU A 111 -20.32 -14.91 21.22
N PRO A 112 -20.41 -15.03 22.57
CA PRO A 112 -21.19 -16.07 23.21
C PRO A 112 -22.65 -16.01 22.76
N GLU A 113 -23.31 -17.17 22.69
CA GLU A 113 -24.69 -17.31 22.20
C GLU A 113 -24.93 -16.90 20.73
N CYS A 114 -23.90 -16.51 19.97
CA CYS A 114 -24.05 -16.11 18.58
C CYS A 114 -23.79 -17.25 17.58
N ASN A 115 -24.86 -17.88 17.11
CA ASN A 115 -24.77 -18.95 16.10
C ASN A 115 -24.54 -18.48 14.66
N THR A 116 -24.34 -17.17 14.44
CA THR A 116 -24.11 -16.64 13.09
C THR A 116 -22.66 -16.85 12.62
N LEU A 117 -22.42 -16.68 11.32
CA LEU A 117 -21.09 -16.87 10.73
C LEU A 117 -20.24 -15.61 10.85
N ALA A 118 -18.98 -15.81 11.24
CA ALA A 118 -17.97 -14.76 11.26
C ALA A 118 -17.67 -14.28 9.83
N ARG A 119 -17.47 -12.96 9.67
CA ARG A 119 -17.13 -12.30 8.41
C ARG A 119 -15.76 -11.64 8.47
N SER A 120 -15.46 -10.93 9.55
CA SER A 120 -14.17 -10.27 9.78
C SER A 120 -13.79 -10.42 11.25
N GLY A 121 -12.50 -10.56 11.55
CA GLY A 121 -12.00 -10.62 12.94
C GLY A 121 -12.54 -11.75 13.83
N GLY A 122 -13.22 -12.75 13.26
CA GLY A 122 -13.94 -13.77 14.05
C GLY A 122 -15.35 -13.37 14.48
N LEU A 123 -15.86 -12.23 14.04
CA LEU A 123 -17.18 -11.69 14.42
C LEU A 123 -18.12 -11.63 13.22
N CYS A 124 -19.42 -11.76 13.45
CA CYS A 124 -20.44 -11.60 12.42
C CYS A 124 -20.67 -10.13 12.09
N ARG A 125 -21.43 -9.80 11.03
CA ARG A 125 -21.69 -8.39 10.67
C ARG A 125 -22.28 -7.57 11.82
N ARG A 126 -23.11 -8.16 12.68
CA ARG A 126 -23.73 -7.45 13.82
C ARG A 126 -22.74 -7.18 14.95
N HIS A 127 -21.67 -7.95 15.05
CA HIS A 127 -20.71 -7.89 16.15
C HIS A 127 -19.34 -7.39 15.71
N ALA A 128 -19.08 -7.28 14.41
CA ALA A 128 -17.84 -6.76 13.86
C ALA A 128 -17.71 -5.24 14.05
N ASP A 129 -18.84 -4.55 14.26
CA ASP A 129 -18.95 -3.12 14.57
C ASP A 129 -19.01 -2.89 16.08
N GLY A 130 -18.26 -3.67 16.87
CA GLY A 130 -18.11 -3.40 18.29
C GLY A 130 -17.61 -1.97 18.49
N PRO A 131 -18.05 -1.25 19.55
CA PRO A 131 -17.51 0.06 19.86
C PRO A 131 -15.99 -0.09 19.93
N MET A 132 -15.27 0.76 19.20
CA MET A 132 -13.87 0.96 19.50
C MET A 132 -13.85 1.38 20.97
N GLU A 133 -13.42 0.51 21.87
CA GLU A 133 -13.04 0.92 23.21
C GLU A 133 -11.84 1.84 22.99
N MET A 134 -12.14 3.12 22.81
CA MET A 134 -11.17 4.16 23.00
C MET A 134 -10.86 4.10 24.48
N ASP A 135 -9.78 3.43 24.84
CA ASP A 135 -9.15 3.72 26.12
C ASP A 135 -8.89 5.24 26.09
N ASP A 136 -9.71 6.00 26.83
CA ASP A 136 -9.69 7.47 26.92
C ASP A 136 -8.40 8.00 27.59
N GLU A 137 -7.29 7.26 27.54
CA GLU A 137 -6.01 7.68 28.08
C GLU A 137 -5.14 8.26 26.95
N PRO A 138 -5.07 9.61 26.85
CA PRO A 138 -4.23 10.25 25.86
C PRO A 138 -2.74 9.93 26.08
N ILE A 139 -2.13 9.34 25.05
CA ILE A 139 -0.73 8.89 24.96
C ILE A 139 0.31 10.05 25.05
N TRP A 140 -0.10 11.30 25.30
CA TRP A 140 0.81 12.45 25.28
C TRP A 140 1.41 12.83 26.63
N ARG A 141 1.00 12.19 27.74
CA ARG A 141 1.51 12.58 29.09
C ARG A 141 3.01 12.35 29.29
N ASP A 142 3.63 11.43 28.55
CA ASP A 142 5.03 11.08 28.75
C ASP A 142 6.02 11.88 27.86
N ILE A 143 5.53 12.77 27.00
CA ILE A 143 6.39 13.69 26.24
C ILE A 143 6.53 15.00 27.02
N ALA A 144 7.13 14.92 28.21
CA ALA A 144 7.66 16.07 28.92
C ALA A 144 9.04 16.43 28.35
N VAL A 145 9.10 16.86 27.08
CA VAL A 145 10.22 17.69 26.60
C VAL A 145 9.86 19.13 26.92
N GLY A 146 10.65 19.75 27.79
CA GLY A 146 10.48 21.11 28.28
C GLY A 146 10.12 22.09 27.16
N MET A 147 8.95 22.70 27.32
CA MET A 147 8.27 23.51 26.31
C MET A 147 8.73 24.98 26.37
N ASP A 148 10.03 25.21 26.46
CA ASP A 148 10.59 26.56 26.56
C ASP A 148 11.27 27.01 25.26
N TYR A 149 11.46 26.09 24.31
CA TYR A 149 12.12 26.36 23.05
C TYR A 149 11.43 25.65 21.90
N VAL A 150 10.62 26.39 21.13
CA VAL A 150 10.13 25.97 19.81
C VAL A 150 11.14 26.51 18.81
N PRO A 151 12.01 25.67 18.20
CA PRO A 151 12.98 26.14 17.23
C PRO A 151 12.23 26.77 16.05
N THR A 152 12.64 27.96 15.65
CA THR A 152 12.13 28.56 14.41
C THR A 152 12.71 27.79 13.21
N PHE A 153 12.09 27.97 12.04
CA PHE A 153 12.58 27.36 10.80
C PHE A 153 14.04 27.76 10.50
N GLU A 154 14.42 28.98 10.88
CA GLU A 154 15.77 29.52 10.72
C GLU A 154 16.79 28.84 11.64
N ASP A 155 16.39 28.50 12.88
CA ASP A 155 17.24 27.78 13.83
C ASP A 155 17.53 26.35 13.35
N LEU A 156 16.53 25.71 12.72
CA LEU A 156 16.68 24.38 12.15
C LEU A 156 17.61 24.40 10.93
N ASP A 157 17.43 25.36 10.02
CA ASP A 157 18.26 25.51 8.82
C ASP A 157 19.75 25.72 9.17
N GLN A 158 20.06 26.53 10.20
CA GLN A 158 21.45 26.70 10.64
C GLN A 158 22.03 25.48 11.33
N SER A 159 21.24 24.76 12.12
CA SER A 159 21.70 23.48 12.69
C SER A 159 22.06 22.46 11.61
N ILE A 160 21.29 22.43 10.51
CA ILE A 160 21.54 21.55 9.37
C ILE A 160 22.81 22.00 8.64
N LEU A 161 22.98 23.30 8.41
CA LEU A 161 24.16 23.87 7.75
C LEU A 161 25.45 23.59 8.55
N ASP A 162 25.41 23.79 9.87
CA ASP A 162 26.53 23.52 10.78
C ASP A 162 26.89 22.02 10.80
N CYS A 163 25.89 21.13 10.82
CA CYS A 163 26.12 19.69 10.72
C CYS A 163 26.80 19.31 9.40
N ILE A 164 26.40 19.92 8.28
CA ILE A 164 27.03 19.66 6.98
C ILE A 164 28.46 20.15 6.96
N LEU A 165 28.72 21.39 7.42
CA LEU A 165 30.06 21.98 7.45
C LEU A 165 31.02 21.18 8.35
N ALA A 166 30.56 20.73 9.53
CA ALA A 166 31.34 19.90 10.44
C ALA A 166 31.76 18.56 9.82
N THR A 167 30.98 18.00 8.89
CA THR A 167 31.35 16.76 8.17
C THR A 167 32.31 16.98 7.01
N THR A 168 32.49 18.23 6.56
CA THR A 168 33.35 18.56 5.41
C THR A 168 34.73 19.11 5.79
N GLU A 169 34.97 19.44 7.06
CA GLU A 169 36.21 20.08 7.51
C GLU A 169 37.47 19.19 7.65
N PRO A 170 37.48 17.83 7.60
CA PRO A 170 38.73 17.07 7.65
C PRO A 170 39.28 16.59 6.29
N MET A 171 38.80 17.09 5.13
CA MET A 171 39.32 16.65 3.82
C MET A 171 40.36 17.57 3.16
N MET A 172 40.86 18.61 3.85
CA MET A 172 41.85 19.54 3.28
C MET A 172 43.20 19.64 4.01
N THR A 173 43.42 18.87 5.08
CA THR A 173 44.71 18.88 5.80
C THR A 173 45.40 17.52 5.79
N ALA A 174 45.52 16.91 4.61
CA ALA A 174 46.32 15.70 4.41
C ALA A 174 46.97 15.69 3.02
N MET A 175 47.62 16.79 2.61
CA MET A 175 48.60 16.80 1.51
C MET A 175 49.68 17.88 1.70
N LEU A 176 50.28 17.94 2.89
CA LEU A 176 51.63 18.48 3.07
C LEU A 176 52.25 17.75 4.26
N TYR A 177 52.90 16.62 3.99
CA TYR A 177 54.20 16.13 4.48
C TYR A 177 54.42 14.71 3.96
#